data_AF-A0A2S8F9L3-F1
#
_entry.id   AF-A0A2S8F9L3-F1
#
_cell.length_a   1.000
_cell.length_b   1.000
_cell.length_c   1.000
_cell.angle_alpha   90.00
_cell.angle_beta   90.00
_cell.angle_gamma   90.00
#
_symmetry.space_group_name_H-M   'P 1'
#
loop_
_entity.id
_entity.type
_entity.pdbx_description
1 polymer ?
#
loop_
_entity_poly.entity_id
_entity_poly.type
_entity_poly.pdbx_seq_one_letter_code
_entity_poly.pdbx_strand_id
1 'polypeptide(L)'
;MRTLALLLIMATFAVAQDAPYDVMPAVEAPYYRVRFEASTEEGKLIFPVSYTMWVPPNAKTLRGVIVHQHGCGVGSCRSGQTGAFDLHWQALARQHDCALISPVYEQPEMADCQKWCDPRNGSDEAFQSALVDLGKQSGHPELATVPWALWGHSGGGHWAGGMLLLHPDRVAAAWLRSGVPMMQEKEGRPKPYEVNQAACGVPTMCNLGTKEGFTVTDGRFSGVWPGVKTFFTALRGAGGLVGIAVDPLTSHECGNQRYLAIVWFDACLKLRLPEKQGEPLRAIATDSGWLTPVYEPGTEPIAPVAASKFTGEQVKAIWLPTKTMAIAWQQYVKDTNIADTTPPPAPSQLHADGKVLTWAAEADLESGIAAFEIERDGKVIARIPSSPKNPFGRPIFQGLQYSDTPSQPLVEMRFVDETAEDGKAYTYRVIAENTVGLKSK
;
A
#
# COMPACT_ATOMS: atom_id res chain seq x y z
N MET A 1 26.05 61.11 11.81
CA MET A 1 24.77 60.38 11.83
C MET A 1 25.02 59.00 11.24
N ARG A 2 24.70 57.96 12.02
CA ARG A 2 24.94 56.54 11.74
C ARG A 2 23.81 56.01 10.87
N THR A 3 24.13 55.21 9.85
CA THR A 3 23.17 54.27 9.26
C THR A 3 23.91 52.97 9.02
N LEU A 4 23.79 52.05 9.98
CA LEU A 4 24.25 50.67 9.87
C LEU A 4 23.04 49.87 9.38
N ALA A 5 23.09 49.38 8.14
CA ALA A 5 22.07 48.47 7.62
C ALA A 5 22.35 47.06 8.18
N LEU A 6 21.47 46.57 9.05
CA LEU A 6 21.47 45.17 9.48
C LEU A 6 20.82 44.33 8.36
N LEU A 7 21.62 43.50 7.70
CA LEU A 7 21.11 42.34 6.95
C LEU A 7 20.82 41.22 7.97
N LEU A 8 19.55 40.96 8.24
CA LEU A 8 19.14 39.72 8.89
C LEU A 8 19.20 38.60 7.84
N ILE A 9 20.19 37.72 7.97
CA ILE A 9 20.21 36.42 7.30
C ILE A 9 19.21 35.55 8.07
N MET A 10 18.05 35.24 7.48
CA MET A 10 17.21 34.14 7.95
C MET A 10 17.94 32.83 7.68
N ALA A 11 18.61 32.30 8.70
CA ALA A 11 19.05 30.91 8.69
C ALA A 11 17.81 30.03 8.80
N THR A 12 17.38 29.42 7.70
CA THR A 12 16.50 28.26 7.74
C THR A 12 17.25 27.14 8.43
N PHE A 13 16.92 26.85 9.69
CA PHE A 13 17.39 25.64 10.36
C PHE A 13 16.74 24.45 9.66
N ALA A 14 17.45 23.84 8.72
CA ALA A 14 17.14 22.47 8.31
C ALA A 14 17.53 21.58 9.50
N VAL A 15 16.54 21.19 10.29
CA VAL A 15 16.75 20.19 11.34
C VAL A 15 16.90 18.85 10.62
N ALA A 16 18.07 18.23 10.75
CA ALA A 16 18.31 16.89 10.21
C ALA A 16 17.36 15.90 10.88
N GLN A 17 16.94 14.85 10.16
CA GLN A 17 16.18 13.77 10.77
C GLN A 17 17.02 13.08 11.84
N ASP A 18 16.40 12.82 12.99
CA ASP A 18 17.01 12.04 14.04
C ASP A 18 16.94 10.55 13.73
N ALA A 19 17.92 9.81 14.23
CA ALA A 19 17.88 8.36 14.17
C ALA A 19 16.60 7.84 14.83
N PRO A 20 15.89 6.88 14.20
CA PRO A 20 16.36 6.07 13.09
C PRO A 20 15.76 6.43 11.73
N TYR A 21 15.27 7.66 11.59
CA TYR A 21 14.63 8.14 10.38
C TYR A 21 15.63 8.80 9.42
N ASP A 22 16.89 8.88 9.82
CA ASP A 22 18.04 9.47 9.13
C ASP A 22 18.55 8.63 7.95
N VAL A 23 18.26 7.32 7.93
CA VAL A 23 18.65 6.42 6.83
C VAL A 23 17.44 6.18 5.91
N MET A 24 17.23 7.06 4.94
CA MET A 24 16.22 6.89 3.89
C MET A 24 16.88 6.66 2.53
N PRO A 25 16.22 5.90 1.62
CA PRO A 25 16.63 5.88 0.23
C PRO A 25 16.69 7.30 -0.35
N ALA A 26 17.74 7.57 -1.13
CA ALA A 26 17.85 8.81 -1.88
C ALA A 26 16.66 8.95 -2.85
N VAL A 27 16.25 10.19 -3.10
CA VAL A 27 15.19 10.49 -4.05
C VAL A 27 15.72 11.38 -5.16
N GLU A 28 15.54 10.91 -6.38
CA GLU A 28 15.65 11.66 -7.61
C GLU A 28 14.48 11.25 -8.50
N ALA A 29 14.14 12.06 -9.49
CA ALA A 29 13.06 11.72 -10.43
C ALA A 29 13.26 10.29 -10.95
N PRO A 30 12.23 9.44 -10.92
CA PRO A 30 10.80 9.75 -10.77
C PRO A 30 10.26 9.79 -9.32
N TYR A 31 11.12 9.86 -8.31
CA TYR A 31 10.77 9.96 -6.90
C TYR A 31 10.90 11.40 -6.37
N TYR A 32 9.98 11.79 -5.49
CA TYR A 32 9.91 13.11 -4.88
C TYR A 32 9.68 12.96 -3.38
N ARG A 33 10.16 13.91 -2.57
CA ARG A 33 9.98 13.89 -1.12
C ARG A 33 9.76 15.30 -0.56
N VAL A 34 8.77 15.40 0.31
CA VAL A 34 8.56 16.56 1.19
C VAL A 34 8.62 16.10 2.63
N ARG A 35 9.03 16.99 3.53
CA ARG A 35 9.02 16.77 4.97
C ARG A 35 8.40 17.95 5.68
N PHE A 36 7.57 17.66 6.68
CA PHE A 36 7.00 18.64 7.59
C PHE A 36 7.52 18.39 9.00
N GLU A 37 7.84 19.46 9.71
CA GLU A 37 8.24 19.40 11.12
C GLU A 37 7.04 19.16 12.04
N ALA A 38 7.33 18.69 13.25
CA ALA A 38 6.32 18.62 14.30
C ALA A 38 5.77 20.01 14.64
N SER A 39 4.47 20.08 14.88
CA SER A 39 3.82 21.29 15.40
C SER A 39 3.55 21.18 16.91
N THR A 40 3.55 22.34 17.56
CA THR A 40 3.09 22.50 18.96
C THR A 40 1.69 23.09 19.05
N GLU A 41 1.09 23.46 17.91
CA GLU A 41 -0.26 24.01 17.85
C GLU A 41 -1.31 22.91 18.07
N GLU A 42 -2.39 23.27 18.78
CA GLU A 42 -3.49 22.34 19.04
C GLU A 42 -4.15 21.87 17.73
N GLY A 43 -4.39 20.57 17.62
CA GLY A 43 -5.00 19.95 16.43
C GLY A 43 -4.06 19.76 15.23
N LYS A 44 -2.83 20.28 15.28
CA LYS A 44 -1.80 20.03 14.27
C LYS A 44 -1.02 18.75 14.58
N LEU A 45 -0.37 18.22 13.56
CA LEU A 45 0.42 17.00 13.68
C LEU A 45 1.66 17.25 14.57
N ILE A 46 1.75 16.49 15.66
CA ILE A 46 2.80 16.66 16.67
C ILE A 46 4.06 15.84 16.40
N PHE A 47 4.07 15.04 15.34
CA PHE A 47 5.24 14.28 14.90
C PHE A 47 5.72 14.82 13.56
N PRO A 48 7.03 14.89 13.32
CA PRO A 48 7.51 15.15 11.97
C PRO A 48 7.04 14.05 11.02
N VAL A 49 6.90 14.38 9.75
CA VAL A 49 6.46 13.42 8.74
C VAL A 49 7.15 13.67 7.42
N SER A 50 7.63 12.59 6.81
CA SER A 50 8.15 12.60 5.44
C SER A 50 7.17 11.90 4.51
N TYR A 51 6.89 12.48 3.35
CA TYR A 51 6.07 11.87 2.32
C TYR A 51 6.96 11.59 1.10
N THR A 52 7.21 10.31 0.81
CA THR A 52 7.92 9.91 -0.41
C THR A 52 6.91 9.48 -1.46
N MET A 53 7.02 10.02 -2.67
CA MET A 53 6.12 9.74 -3.77
C MET A 53 6.88 9.27 -5.01
N TRP A 54 6.37 8.25 -5.66
CA TRP A 54 6.77 7.82 -7.00
C TRP A 54 5.69 8.21 -8.00
N VAL A 55 6.11 8.77 -9.13
CA VAL A 55 5.25 9.10 -10.27
C VAL A 55 5.58 8.14 -11.42
N PRO A 56 4.59 7.50 -12.08
CA PRO A 56 4.87 6.68 -13.24
C PRO A 56 5.65 7.47 -14.30
N PRO A 57 6.81 6.98 -14.77
CA PRO A 57 7.55 7.63 -15.83
C PRO A 57 6.65 7.86 -17.05
N ASN A 58 6.69 9.07 -17.62
CA ASN A 58 5.89 9.50 -18.76
C ASN A 58 4.38 9.71 -18.50
N ALA A 59 3.91 9.64 -17.24
CA ALA A 59 2.56 10.07 -16.91
C ALA A 59 2.38 11.53 -17.32
N LYS A 60 1.40 11.82 -18.19
CA LYS A 60 1.08 13.20 -18.59
C LYS A 60 0.17 13.88 -17.57
N THR A 61 -0.73 13.10 -16.99
CA THR A 61 -1.69 13.51 -15.98
C THR A 61 -1.92 12.36 -15.03
N LEU A 62 -2.04 12.65 -13.75
CA LEU A 62 -2.41 11.64 -12.75
C LEU A 62 -3.93 11.58 -12.58
N ARG A 63 -4.44 10.36 -12.44
CA ARG A 63 -5.87 10.07 -12.19
C ARG A 63 -6.17 9.82 -10.72
N GLY A 64 -5.14 9.57 -9.91
CA GLY A 64 -5.28 9.26 -8.49
C GLY A 64 -3.95 9.15 -7.76
N VAL A 65 -4.03 8.87 -6.46
CA VAL A 65 -2.89 8.55 -5.59
C VAL A 65 -3.17 7.26 -4.85
N ILE A 66 -2.26 6.31 -4.90
CA ILE A 66 -2.25 5.12 -4.06
C ILE A 66 -1.39 5.44 -2.84
N VAL A 67 -1.97 5.33 -1.64
CA VAL A 67 -1.28 5.57 -0.37
C VAL A 67 -0.97 4.23 0.28
N HIS A 68 0.30 4.01 0.63
CA HIS A 68 0.75 2.84 1.38
C HIS A 68 1.24 3.28 2.77
N GLN A 69 0.36 3.15 3.76
CA GLN A 69 0.56 3.68 5.11
C GLN A 69 1.06 2.60 6.09
N HIS A 70 2.22 2.86 6.72
CA HIS A 70 2.79 1.98 7.74
C HIS A 70 1.95 1.89 9.03
N GLY A 71 2.28 0.93 9.90
CA GLY A 71 1.66 0.75 11.23
C GLY A 71 2.30 1.55 12.36
N CYS A 72 1.83 1.30 13.60
CA CYS A 72 2.33 2.00 14.78
C CYS A 72 3.76 1.58 15.16
N GLY A 73 4.49 2.51 15.77
CA GLY A 73 5.78 2.27 16.41
C GLY A 73 6.99 2.35 15.46
N VAL A 74 8.15 2.60 16.05
CA VAL A 74 9.40 2.92 15.34
C VAL A 74 9.75 1.91 14.25
N GLY A 75 9.61 0.60 14.52
CA GLY A 75 9.90 -0.44 13.52
C GLY A 75 9.02 -0.35 12.27
N SER A 76 7.73 -0.08 12.45
CA SER A 76 6.79 0.12 11.34
C SER A 76 7.08 1.42 10.59
N CYS A 77 7.40 2.50 11.32
CA CYS A 77 7.76 3.79 10.73
C CYS A 77 9.00 3.65 9.83
N ARG A 78 10.04 2.94 10.28
CA ARG A 78 11.21 2.59 9.44
C ARG A 78 10.80 1.80 8.20
N SER A 79 9.94 0.79 8.34
CA SER A 79 9.50 0.01 7.17
C SER A 79 8.76 0.86 6.12
N GLY A 80 8.08 1.93 6.53
CA GLY A 80 7.38 2.84 5.60
C GLY A 80 8.31 3.58 4.64
N GLN A 81 9.59 3.76 4.99
CA GLN A 81 10.54 4.55 4.17
C GLN A 81 10.74 4.01 2.75
N THR A 82 10.48 2.72 2.53
CA THR A 82 10.63 2.07 1.23
C THR A 82 9.33 1.85 0.48
N GLY A 83 8.16 2.19 1.04
CA GLY A 83 6.86 1.86 0.45
C GLY A 83 6.67 2.42 -0.96
N ALA A 84 7.16 3.64 -1.23
CA ALA A 84 7.10 4.25 -2.56
C ALA A 84 7.99 3.57 -3.61
N PHE A 85 8.97 2.76 -3.19
CA PHE A 85 9.93 2.03 -4.04
C PHE A 85 9.51 0.59 -4.32
N ASP A 86 8.33 0.16 -3.87
CA ASP A 86 7.83 -1.19 -4.11
C ASP A 86 7.36 -1.36 -5.56
N LEU A 87 8.06 -2.21 -6.32
CA LEU A 87 7.81 -2.40 -7.74
C LEU A 87 6.41 -2.95 -8.03
N HIS A 88 5.86 -3.76 -7.12
CA HIS A 88 4.54 -4.38 -7.31
C HIS A 88 3.42 -3.35 -7.10
N TRP A 89 3.54 -2.53 -6.05
CA TRP A 89 2.62 -1.40 -5.85
C TRP A 89 2.77 -0.31 -6.93
N GLN A 90 3.99 -0.09 -7.46
CA GLN A 90 4.22 0.77 -8.62
C GLN A 90 3.57 0.24 -9.90
N ALA A 91 3.51 -1.08 -10.09
CA ALA A 91 2.80 -1.69 -11.22
C ALA A 91 1.30 -1.36 -11.18
N LEU A 92 0.67 -1.48 -9.99
CA LEU A 92 -0.71 -1.06 -9.79
C LEU A 92 -0.89 0.45 -10.02
N ALA A 93 0.00 1.28 -9.48
CA ALA A 93 -0.08 2.73 -9.66
C ALA A 93 0.00 3.12 -11.14
N ARG A 94 0.96 2.55 -11.87
CA ARG A 94 1.11 2.73 -13.33
C ARG A 94 -0.11 2.28 -14.11
N GLN A 95 -0.69 1.12 -13.77
CA GLN A 95 -1.88 0.58 -14.46
C GLN A 95 -3.08 1.54 -14.47
N HIS A 96 -3.15 2.45 -13.48
CA HIS A 96 -4.25 3.38 -13.30
C HIS A 96 -3.87 4.85 -13.47
N ASP A 97 -2.65 5.14 -13.96
CA ASP A 97 -2.09 6.50 -14.02
C ASP A 97 -2.13 7.20 -12.65
N CYS A 98 -1.85 6.46 -11.58
CA CYS A 98 -1.78 6.97 -10.21
C CYS A 98 -0.32 7.20 -9.78
N ALA A 99 -0.10 8.17 -8.90
CA ALA A 99 1.13 8.21 -8.10
C ALA A 99 1.06 7.16 -6.98
N LEU A 100 2.21 6.71 -6.49
CA LEU A 100 2.33 5.90 -5.28
C LEU A 100 3.00 6.75 -4.19
N ILE A 101 2.38 6.90 -3.03
CA ILE A 101 2.94 7.66 -1.92
C ILE A 101 3.02 6.80 -0.67
N SER A 102 4.12 6.94 0.07
CA SER A 102 4.29 6.32 1.39
C SER A 102 4.69 7.40 2.41
N PRO A 103 3.77 7.77 3.31
CA PRO A 103 4.07 8.64 4.45
C PRO A 103 4.87 7.89 5.52
N VAL A 104 5.78 8.59 6.18
CA VAL A 104 6.54 8.13 7.34
C VAL A 104 6.37 9.13 8.48
N TYR A 105 5.48 8.81 9.41
CA TYR A 105 5.31 9.58 10.64
C TYR A 105 6.43 9.18 11.60
N GLU A 106 7.24 10.15 12.03
CA GLU A 106 8.42 9.95 12.87
C GLU A 106 8.02 9.82 14.34
N GLN A 107 7.14 8.84 14.63
CA GLN A 107 6.64 8.55 15.96
C GLN A 107 7.80 8.16 16.88
N PRO A 108 8.02 8.84 18.02
CA PRO A 108 9.01 8.43 19.00
C PRO A 108 8.70 7.06 19.62
N GLU A 109 9.73 6.41 20.18
CA GLU A 109 9.54 5.17 20.92
C GLU A 109 8.56 5.36 22.09
N MET A 110 7.67 4.40 22.30
CA MET A 110 6.58 4.43 23.30
C MET A 110 5.54 5.56 23.16
N ALA A 111 5.67 6.48 22.20
CA ALA A 111 4.66 7.50 21.96
C ALA A 111 3.34 6.87 21.52
N ASP A 112 2.21 7.52 21.84
CA ASP A 112 0.90 7.05 21.43
C ASP A 112 0.67 7.28 19.92
N CYS A 113 0.52 6.20 19.15
CA CYS A 113 0.30 6.32 17.72
C CYS A 113 -1.06 6.95 17.35
N GLN A 114 -2.03 7.01 18.27
CA GLN A 114 -3.30 7.71 18.02
C GLN A 114 -3.08 9.19 17.68
N LYS A 115 -1.95 9.77 18.09
CA LYS A 115 -1.59 11.16 17.78
C LYS A 115 -1.30 11.42 16.29
N TRP A 116 -1.13 10.37 15.47
CA TRP A 116 -1.07 10.50 14.01
C TRP A 116 -2.08 9.59 13.30
N CYS A 117 -2.37 8.40 13.83
CA CYS A 117 -3.20 7.45 13.12
C CYS A 117 -4.70 7.76 13.21
N ASP A 118 -5.10 8.68 14.09
CA ASP A 118 -6.37 9.37 14.01
C ASP A 118 -6.17 10.64 13.15
N PRO A 119 -6.70 10.70 11.91
CA PRO A 119 -6.45 11.80 10.99
C PRO A 119 -6.82 13.19 11.51
N ARG A 120 -7.76 13.24 12.47
CA ARG A 120 -8.22 14.47 13.15
C ARG A 120 -7.13 15.15 13.97
N ASN A 121 -6.03 14.46 14.27
CA ASN A 121 -4.86 15.02 14.98
C ASN A 121 -3.83 15.63 14.01
N GLY A 122 -4.30 16.16 12.88
CA GLY A 122 -3.48 16.94 11.93
C GLY A 122 -2.75 16.13 10.86
N SER A 123 -2.77 14.80 10.89
CA SER A 123 -2.15 13.98 9.83
C SER A 123 -2.94 14.01 8.52
N ASP A 124 -4.26 14.25 8.58
CA ASP A 124 -5.09 14.58 7.41
C ASP A 124 -4.60 15.84 6.71
N GLU A 125 -4.52 16.95 7.45
CA GLU A 125 -4.10 18.25 6.92
C GLU A 125 -2.67 18.20 6.37
N ALA A 126 -1.76 17.55 7.10
CA ALA A 126 -0.38 17.36 6.66
C ALA A 126 -0.30 16.57 5.35
N PHE A 127 -1.09 15.49 5.21
CA PHE A 127 -1.14 14.69 3.99
C PHE A 127 -1.65 15.50 2.79
N GLN A 128 -2.74 16.24 2.96
CA GLN A 128 -3.27 17.08 1.88
C GLN A 128 -2.30 18.20 1.48
N SER A 129 -1.62 18.81 2.45
CA SER A 129 -0.56 19.79 2.20
C SER A 129 0.63 19.17 1.44
N ALA A 130 1.00 17.94 1.79
CA ALA A 130 2.04 17.18 1.08
C ALA A 130 1.69 16.97 -0.39
N LEU A 131 0.45 16.62 -0.71
CA LEU A 131 0.00 16.44 -2.11
C LEU A 131 0.13 17.72 -2.93
N VAL A 132 -0.15 18.88 -2.34
CA VAL A 132 0.03 20.18 -2.99
C VAL A 132 1.51 20.43 -3.31
N ASP A 133 2.41 20.24 -2.34
CA ASP A 133 3.83 20.53 -2.53
C ASP A 133 4.52 19.50 -3.42
N LEU A 134 4.17 18.22 -3.31
CA LEU A 134 4.61 17.16 -4.22
C LEU A 134 4.10 17.40 -5.65
N GLY A 135 2.87 17.92 -5.80
CA GLY A 135 2.33 18.35 -7.09
C GLY A 135 3.18 19.44 -7.75
N LYS A 136 3.61 20.45 -6.97
CA LYS A 136 4.52 21.48 -7.48
C LYS A 136 5.89 20.91 -7.86
N GLN A 137 6.47 20.05 -7.01
CA GLN A 137 7.80 19.48 -7.25
C GLN A 137 7.84 18.53 -8.45
N SER A 138 6.79 17.75 -8.66
CA SER A 138 6.75 16.74 -9.72
C SER A 138 6.19 17.27 -11.06
N GLY A 139 5.66 18.50 -11.09
CA GLY A 139 4.96 19.03 -12.25
C GLY A 139 3.53 18.50 -12.43
N HIS A 140 2.95 17.89 -11.40
CA HIS A 140 1.59 17.33 -11.36
C HIS A 140 0.69 18.08 -10.36
N PRO A 141 0.31 19.34 -10.62
CA PRO A 141 -0.52 20.12 -9.70
C PRO A 141 -1.89 19.49 -9.40
N GLU A 142 -2.39 18.61 -10.28
CA GLU A 142 -3.62 17.84 -10.06
C GLU A 142 -3.58 16.96 -8.80
N LEU A 143 -2.40 16.64 -8.28
CA LEU A 143 -2.22 15.84 -7.05
C LEU A 143 -3.04 16.38 -5.87
N ALA A 144 -3.22 17.70 -5.80
CA ALA A 144 -4.03 18.35 -4.77
C ALA A 144 -5.50 17.89 -4.77
N THR A 145 -6.02 17.50 -5.94
CA THR A 145 -7.47 17.26 -6.15
C THR A 145 -7.82 15.85 -6.57
N VAL A 146 -6.87 15.07 -7.10
CA VAL A 146 -7.17 13.70 -7.54
C VAL A 146 -7.63 12.80 -6.39
N PRO A 147 -8.42 11.75 -6.67
CA PRO A 147 -8.84 10.78 -5.67
C PRO A 147 -7.71 9.92 -5.09
N TRP A 148 -8.01 9.23 -3.99
CA TRP A 148 -7.07 8.38 -3.25
C TRP A 148 -7.54 6.92 -3.18
N ALA A 149 -6.62 5.99 -3.33
CA ALA A 149 -6.77 4.60 -2.89
C ALA A 149 -5.89 4.39 -1.65
N LEU A 150 -6.49 3.97 -0.55
CA LEU A 150 -5.83 3.98 0.76
C LEU A 150 -5.57 2.55 1.25
N TRP A 151 -4.31 2.13 1.26
CA TRP A 151 -3.88 0.93 1.98
C TRP A 151 -3.23 1.36 3.31
N GLY A 152 -3.55 0.65 4.38
CA GLY A 152 -2.88 0.88 5.65
C GLY A 152 -2.84 -0.34 6.55
N HIS A 153 -1.72 -0.49 7.26
CA HIS A 153 -1.47 -1.56 8.21
C HIS A 153 -1.57 -1.08 9.66
N SER A 154 -2.31 -1.77 10.53
CA SER A 154 -2.41 -1.49 11.96
C SER A 154 -2.86 -0.05 12.23
N GLY A 155 -2.03 0.81 12.81
CA GLY A 155 -2.28 2.26 12.87
C GLY A 155 -2.62 2.86 11.51
N GLY A 156 -1.92 2.46 10.45
CA GLY A 156 -2.24 2.88 9.09
C GLY A 156 -3.63 2.46 8.63
N GLY A 157 -4.15 1.33 9.08
CA GLY A 157 -5.53 0.90 8.82
C GLY A 157 -6.55 1.79 9.55
N HIS A 158 -6.24 2.23 10.76
CA HIS A 158 -7.06 3.24 11.46
C HIS A 158 -7.04 4.57 10.71
N TRP A 159 -5.87 5.00 10.23
CA TRP A 159 -5.73 6.23 9.45
C TRP A 159 -6.50 6.16 8.13
N ALA A 160 -6.31 5.10 7.35
CA ALA A 160 -6.98 4.90 6.07
C ALA A 160 -8.51 4.85 6.22
N GLY A 161 -9.01 4.14 7.24
CA GLY A 161 -10.44 4.12 7.54
C GLY A 161 -10.96 5.46 8.07
N GLY A 162 -10.17 6.19 8.85
CA GLY A 162 -10.53 7.54 9.32
C GLY A 162 -10.66 8.51 8.14
N MET A 163 -9.67 8.51 7.23
CA MET A 163 -9.68 9.31 6.01
C MET A 163 -10.88 8.97 5.11
N LEU A 164 -11.26 7.69 5.02
CA LEU A 164 -12.47 7.24 4.33
C LEU A 164 -13.74 7.85 4.93
N LEU A 165 -13.87 7.88 6.25
CA LEU A 165 -15.07 8.44 6.91
C LEU A 165 -15.13 9.96 6.84
N LEU A 166 -13.97 10.63 6.84
CA LEU A 166 -13.85 12.09 6.77
C LEU A 166 -13.99 12.64 5.34
N HIS A 167 -13.43 11.94 4.34
CA HIS A 167 -13.34 12.39 2.94
C HIS A 167 -13.84 11.36 1.92
N PRO A 168 -15.08 10.84 2.06
CA PRO A 168 -15.57 9.75 1.20
C PRO A 168 -15.67 10.10 -0.29
N ASP A 169 -15.75 11.39 -0.62
CA ASP A 169 -15.72 11.93 -1.99
C ASP A 169 -14.32 11.92 -2.61
N ARG A 170 -13.27 11.88 -1.78
CA ARG A 170 -11.87 11.75 -2.21
C ARG A 170 -11.40 10.29 -2.28
N VAL A 171 -12.05 9.35 -1.59
CA VAL A 171 -11.57 7.96 -1.50
C VAL A 171 -12.23 7.05 -2.53
N ALA A 172 -11.41 6.55 -3.47
CA ALA A 172 -11.81 5.57 -4.47
C ALA A 172 -12.00 4.17 -3.87
N ALA A 173 -11.10 3.76 -2.97
CA ALA A 173 -11.14 2.47 -2.27
C ALA A 173 -10.24 2.48 -1.03
N ALA A 174 -10.53 1.60 -0.06
CA ALA A 174 -9.69 1.40 1.11
C ALA A 174 -9.41 -0.09 1.40
N TRP A 175 -8.20 -0.36 1.91
CA TRP A 175 -7.78 -1.65 2.44
C TRP A 175 -7.22 -1.48 3.84
N LEU A 176 -7.93 -2.01 4.81
CA LEU A 176 -7.69 -1.83 6.24
C LEU A 176 -7.06 -3.11 6.79
N ARG A 177 -5.73 -3.22 6.74
CA ARG A 177 -5.00 -4.38 7.26
C ARG A 177 -4.83 -4.22 8.77
N SER A 178 -5.40 -5.14 9.55
CA SER A 178 -5.17 -5.29 10.99
C SER A 178 -5.43 -4.03 11.83
N GLY A 179 -6.32 -3.15 11.37
CA GLY A 179 -6.72 -1.94 12.08
C GLY A 179 -7.88 -1.22 11.38
N VAL A 180 -8.86 -0.77 12.15
CA VAL A 180 -10.08 -0.10 11.65
C VAL A 180 -10.46 1.04 12.59
N PRO A 181 -11.18 2.08 12.12
CA PRO A 181 -11.73 3.12 12.98
C PRO A 181 -12.59 2.54 14.10
N MET A 182 -12.48 3.15 15.28
CA MET A 182 -13.29 2.79 16.43
C MET A 182 -14.69 3.41 16.27
N MET A 183 -15.74 2.59 16.30
CA MET A 183 -17.13 3.02 16.11
C MET A 183 -17.92 3.13 17.42
N GLN A 184 -17.32 2.77 18.56
CA GLN A 184 -17.97 2.77 19.86
C GLN A 184 -17.09 3.46 20.89
N GLU A 185 -17.71 4.12 21.86
CA GLU A 185 -16.99 4.79 22.93
C GLU A 185 -16.22 3.78 23.79
N LYS A 186 -15.01 4.18 24.18
CA LYS A 186 -14.15 3.42 25.07
C LYS A 186 -13.34 4.39 25.91
N GLU A 187 -13.32 4.18 27.21
CA GLU A 187 -12.57 5.03 28.14
C GLU A 187 -11.08 5.11 27.74
N GLY A 188 -10.53 6.33 27.77
CA GLY A 188 -9.15 6.60 27.38
C GLY A 188 -8.85 6.48 25.88
N ARG A 189 -9.88 6.41 25.01
CA ARG A 189 -9.73 6.41 23.55
C ARG A 189 -10.30 7.67 22.91
N PRO A 190 -9.84 8.05 21.70
CA PRO A 190 -10.41 9.17 20.95
C PRO A 190 -11.90 9.00 20.71
N LYS A 191 -12.61 10.10 20.46
CA LYS A 191 -14.04 10.08 20.14
C LYS A 191 -14.30 9.08 18.99
N PRO A 192 -15.27 8.15 19.13
CA PRO A 192 -15.58 7.20 18.07
C PRO A 192 -16.04 7.92 16.79
N TYR A 193 -15.89 7.23 15.68
CA TYR A 193 -16.43 7.65 14.42
C TYR A 193 -17.91 7.26 14.30
N GLU A 194 -18.65 8.06 13.55
CA GLU A 194 -19.98 7.72 13.07
C GLU A 194 -19.89 7.33 11.60
N VAL A 195 -20.82 6.49 11.13
CA VAL A 195 -20.86 6.13 9.71
C VAL A 195 -21.32 7.35 8.92
N ASN A 196 -20.41 7.92 8.13
CA ASN A 196 -20.74 8.88 7.10
C ASN A 196 -21.49 8.16 5.98
N GLN A 197 -22.73 8.56 5.67
CA GLN A 197 -23.53 7.87 4.64
C GLN A 197 -22.87 7.88 3.25
N ALA A 198 -22.09 8.91 2.93
CA ALA A 198 -21.34 8.93 1.67
C ALA A 198 -20.21 7.89 1.64
N ALA A 199 -19.64 7.52 2.80
CA ALA A 199 -18.64 6.46 2.91
C ALA A 199 -19.20 5.07 2.59
N CYS A 200 -20.53 4.87 2.67
CA CYS A 200 -21.16 3.62 2.24
C CYS A 200 -20.95 3.34 0.75
N GLY A 201 -20.75 4.37 -0.08
CA GLY A 201 -20.43 4.23 -1.51
C GLY A 201 -18.96 3.91 -1.80
N VAL A 202 -18.10 3.81 -0.79
CA VAL A 202 -16.67 3.58 -0.95
C VAL A 202 -16.32 2.11 -0.68
N PRO A 203 -15.81 1.36 -1.69
CA PRO A 203 -15.29 0.01 -1.48
C PRO A 203 -14.25 -0.06 -0.36
N THR A 204 -14.53 -0.85 0.67
CA THR A 204 -13.64 -1.07 1.81
C THR A 204 -13.38 -2.56 2.05
N MET A 205 -12.12 -2.97 2.20
CA MET A 205 -11.77 -4.31 2.66
C MET A 205 -11.20 -4.26 4.07
N CYS A 206 -11.79 -5.00 5.01
CA CYS A 206 -11.17 -5.30 6.30
C CYS A 206 -10.36 -6.58 6.17
N ASN A 207 -9.03 -6.50 6.26
CA ASN A 207 -8.14 -7.65 6.18
C ASN A 207 -7.39 -7.85 7.50
N LEU A 208 -7.24 -9.08 7.97
CA LEU A 208 -6.55 -9.39 9.23
C LEU A 208 -5.99 -10.80 9.22
N GLY A 209 -4.98 -11.08 10.03
CA GLY A 209 -4.51 -12.43 10.31
C GLY A 209 -5.46 -13.22 11.19
N THR A 210 -5.51 -14.53 11.00
CA THR A 210 -6.35 -15.42 11.78
C THR A 210 -6.04 -15.37 13.29
N LYS A 211 -4.78 -15.08 13.67
CA LYS A 211 -4.38 -15.04 15.08
C LYS A 211 -4.72 -13.71 15.78
N GLU A 212 -5.42 -12.80 15.10
CA GLU A 212 -5.76 -11.47 15.62
C GLU A 212 -7.18 -11.42 16.21
N GLY A 213 -7.50 -12.38 17.09
CA GLY A 213 -8.83 -12.49 17.69
C GLY A 213 -9.81 -13.38 16.93
N PHE A 214 -9.46 -13.85 15.72
CA PHE A 214 -10.32 -14.74 14.95
C PHE A 214 -10.20 -16.18 15.46
N THR A 215 -9.02 -16.82 15.39
CA THR A 215 -8.75 -18.15 15.97
C THR A 215 -8.05 -18.09 17.34
N VAL A 216 -7.25 -17.06 17.60
CA VAL A 216 -6.57 -16.84 18.89
C VAL A 216 -7.19 -15.64 19.57
N THR A 217 -7.94 -15.87 20.65
CA THR A 217 -8.82 -14.87 21.28
C THR A 217 -8.20 -14.16 22.49
N ASP A 218 -6.92 -14.42 22.79
CA ASP A 218 -6.14 -13.80 23.85
C ASP A 218 -4.83 -13.18 23.31
N GLY A 219 -4.11 -12.47 24.18
CA GLY A 219 -2.85 -11.81 23.82
C GLY A 219 -3.01 -10.43 23.19
N ARG A 220 -1.89 -9.89 22.68
CA ARG A 220 -1.76 -8.48 22.29
C ARG A 220 -2.72 -8.02 21.20
N PHE A 221 -3.02 -8.88 20.22
CA PHE A 221 -3.78 -8.53 19.03
C PHE A 221 -5.20 -9.13 19.00
N SER A 222 -5.67 -9.76 20.08
CA SER A 222 -7.01 -10.38 20.11
C SER A 222 -8.17 -9.39 19.96
N GLY A 223 -7.92 -8.10 20.19
CA GLY A 223 -8.90 -7.03 20.03
C GLY A 223 -9.21 -6.64 18.57
N VAL A 224 -8.42 -7.10 17.59
CA VAL A 224 -8.57 -6.70 16.18
C VAL A 224 -9.86 -7.26 15.60
N TRP A 225 -10.12 -8.57 15.70
CA TRP A 225 -11.35 -9.17 15.16
C TRP A 225 -12.64 -8.58 15.76
N PRO A 226 -12.80 -8.41 17.09
CA PRO A 226 -13.96 -7.70 17.65
C PRO A 226 -14.13 -6.27 17.10
N GLY A 227 -13.02 -5.54 16.92
CA GLY A 227 -13.03 -4.21 16.30
C GLY A 227 -13.52 -4.25 14.85
N VAL A 228 -12.98 -5.17 14.05
CA VAL A 228 -13.40 -5.40 12.65
C VAL A 228 -14.88 -5.77 12.58
N LYS A 229 -15.39 -6.66 13.43
CA LYS A 229 -16.82 -7.01 13.46
C LYS A 229 -17.70 -5.79 13.74
N THR A 230 -17.28 -4.95 14.69
CA THR A 230 -18.01 -3.73 15.05
C THR A 230 -18.03 -2.74 13.89
N PHE A 231 -16.88 -2.48 13.28
CA PHE A 231 -16.76 -1.60 12.11
C PHE A 231 -17.54 -2.12 10.90
N PHE A 232 -17.36 -3.40 10.56
CA PHE A 232 -18.08 -4.06 9.46
C PHE A 232 -19.59 -4.00 9.66
N THR A 233 -20.09 -4.33 10.86
CA THR A 233 -21.52 -4.31 11.15
C THR A 233 -22.10 -2.90 11.01
N ALA A 234 -21.39 -1.89 11.51
CA ALA A 234 -21.82 -0.50 11.38
C ALA A 234 -21.88 -0.06 9.90
N LEU A 235 -20.79 -0.26 9.15
CA LEU A 235 -20.69 0.18 7.76
C LEU A 235 -21.62 -0.62 6.83
N ARG A 236 -21.64 -1.96 6.96
CA ARG A 236 -22.49 -2.83 6.13
C ARG A 236 -23.97 -2.67 6.46
N GLY A 237 -24.31 -2.50 7.73
CA GLY A 237 -25.67 -2.24 8.19
C GLY A 237 -26.25 -0.92 7.65
N ALA A 238 -25.40 0.07 7.39
CA ALA A 238 -25.76 1.33 6.73
C ALA A 238 -25.80 1.24 5.18
N GLY A 239 -25.64 0.04 4.61
CA GLY A 239 -25.62 -0.20 3.16
C GLY A 239 -24.24 -0.09 2.51
N GLY A 240 -23.16 -0.08 3.31
CA GLY A 240 -21.80 0.14 2.82
C GLY A 240 -21.21 -1.00 2.00
N LEU A 241 -20.35 -0.66 1.04
CA LEU A 241 -19.59 -1.60 0.21
C LEU A 241 -18.36 -2.13 0.97
N VAL A 242 -18.57 -3.06 1.91
CA VAL A 242 -17.49 -3.56 2.78
C VAL A 242 -17.36 -5.07 2.75
N GLY A 243 -16.12 -5.55 2.71
CA GLY A 243 -15.75 -6.97 2.79
C GLY A 243 -14.87 -7.30 4.01
N ILE A 244 -14.75 -8.59 4.31
CA ILE A 244 -13.82 -9.14 5.30
C ILE A 244 -12.97 -10.21 4.60
N ALA A 245 -11.66 -10.18 4.80
CA ALA A 245 -10.74 -11.22 4.36
C ALA A 245 -9.77 -11.58 5.49
N VAL A 246 -9.94 -12.75 6.09
CA VAL A 246 -9.02 -13.29 7.10
C VAL A 246 -7.93 -14.10 6.41
N ASP A 247 -6.68 -13.75 6.68
CA ASP A 247 -5.49 -14.49 6.27
C ASP A 247 -5.27 -15.70 7.19
N PRO A 248 -5.40 -16.94 6.69
CA PRO A 248 -5.34 -18.14 7.53
C PRO A 248 -3.92 -18.48 8.03
N LEU A 249 -2.88 -17.83 7.51
CA LEU A 249 -1.48 -18.20 7.77
C LEU A 249 -0.74 -17.21 8.68
N THR A 250 -1.33 -16.04 8.92
CA THR A 250 -0.65 -14.94 9.63
C THR A 250 -1.28 -14.55 10.95
N SER A 251 -0.49 -13.82 11.73
CA SER A 251 -0.94 -12.92 12.79
C SER A 251 -0.96 -11.48 12.25
N HIS A 252 -0.35 -10.55 12.98
CA HIS A 252 -0.36 -9.12 12.67
C HIS A 252 0.60 -8.73 11.52
N GLU A 253 1.51 -9.61 11.08
CA GLU A 253 2.34 -9.42 9.87
C GLU A 253 1.54 -9.55 8.57
N CYS A 254 1.92 -8.85 7.50
CA CYS A 254 1.08 -8.75 6.29
C CYS A 254 0.99 -10.02 5.42
N GLY A 255 1.97 -10.93 5.47
CA GLY A 255 1.97 -12.16 4.66
C GLY A 255 1.68 -11.93 3.17
N ASN A 256 0.87 -12.80 2.58
CA ASN A 256 0.51 -12.77 1.16
C ASN A 256 -0.65 -11.80 0.82
N GLN A 257 -1.07 -10.94 1.74
CA GLN A 257 -2.23 -10.06 1.54
C GLN A 257 -2.14 -9.19 0.29
N ARG A 258 -0.92 -8.78 -0.12
CA ARG A 258 -0.71 -7.90 -1.28
C ARG A 258 -1.31 -8.45 -2.56
N TYR A 259 -1.26 -9.76 -2.75
CA TYR A 259 -1.79 -10.40 -3.95
C TYR A 259 -3.32 -10.30 -4.04
N LEU A 260 -3.99 -10.19 -2.89
CA LEU A 260 -5.42 -9.90 -2.84
C LEU A 260 -5.69 -8.38 -2.87
N ALA A 261 -4.89 -7.59 -2.16
CA ALA A 261 -5.04 -6.14 -2.08
C ALA A 261 -4.88 -5.45 -3.43
N ILE A 262 -3.90 -5.87 -4.24
CA ILE A 262 -3.68 -5.31 -5.57
C ILE A 262 -4.82 -5.65 -6.53
N VAL A 263 -5.34 -6.89 -6.48
CA VAL A 263 -6.55 -7.28 -7.25
C VAL A 263 -7.77 -6.46 -6.80
N TRP A 264 -7.90 -6.22 -5.51
CA TRP A 264 -8.97 -5.37 -4.95
C TRP A 264 -8.88 -3.94 -5.46
N PHE A 265 -7.71 -3.31 -5.35
CA PHE A 265 -7.52 -1.93 -5.81
C PHE A 265 -7.67 -1.82 -7.32
N ASP A 266 -7.14 -2.76 -8.11
CA ASP A 266 -7.32 -2.77 -9.55
C ASP A 266 -8.82 -2.79 -9.94
N ALA A 267 -9.60 -3.67 -9.32
CA ALA A 267 -11.04 -3.74 -9.53
C ALA A 267 -11.75 -2.44 -9.10
N CYS A 268 -11.43 -1.89 -7.94
CA CYS A 268 -12.11 -0.71 -7.42
C CYS A 268 -11.74 0.56 -8.19
N LEU A 269 -10.47 0.73 -8.56
CA LEU A 269 -10.01 1.88 -9.36
C LEU A 269 -10.66 1.88 -10.74
N LYS A 270 -10.79 0.71 -11.40
CA LYS A 270 -11.53 0.55 -12.66
C LYS A 270 -13.00 0.94 -12.56
N LEU A 271 -13.62 0.77 -11.39
CA LEU A 271 -15.02 1.12 -11.16
C LEU A 271 -15.21 2.58 -10.73
N ARG A 272 -14.25 3.14 -9.97
CA ARG A 272 -14.44 4.38 -9.21
C ARG A 272 -13.71 5.59 -9.80
N LEU A 273 -12.52 5.42 -10.36
CA LEU A 273 -11.77 6.56 -10.91
C LEU A 273 -12.59 7.25 -12.01
N PRO A 274 -12.55 8.59 -12.08
CA PRO A 274 -13.27 9.34 -13.10
C PRO A 274 -12.70 9.05 -14.49
N GLU A 275 -13.54 9.13 -15.51
CA GLU A 275 -13.12 8.95 -16.91
C GLU A 275 -12.36 10.17 -17.41
N LYS A 276 -12.74 11.36 -16.94
CA LYS A 276 -12.04 12.62 -17.22
C LYS A 276 -11.56 13.27 -15.93
N GLN A 277 -10.39 13.89 -16.00
CA GLN A 277 -9.83 14.62 -14.87
C GLN A 277 -10.79 15.74 -14.40
N GLY A 278 -10.93 15.88 -13.08
CA GLY A 278 -11.80 16.88 -12.46
C GLY A 278 -13.26 16.44 -12.28
N GLU A 279 -13.68 15.31 -12.87
CA GLU A 279 -15.00 14.72 -12.58
C GLU A 279 -15.00 14.02 -11.20
N PRO A 280 -16.15 13.93 -10.52
CA PRO A 280 -16.27 13.21 -9.26
C PRO A 280 -16.02 11.70 -9.44
N LEU A 281 -15.68 11.03 -8.35
CA LEU A 281 -15.62 9.56 -8.32
C LEU A 281 -16.94 8.95 -8.80
N ARG A 282 -16.85 7.94 -9.67
CA ARG A 282 -18.02 7.22 -10.18
C ARG A 282 -18.70 6.44 -9.05
N ALA A 283 -20.02 6.46 -9.04
CA ALA A 283 -20.79 5.70 -8.07
C ALA A 283 -20.77 4.20 -8.41
N ILE A 284 -20.80 3.34 -7.39
CA ILE A 284 -21.06 1.91 -7.55
C ILE A 284 -22.47 1.64 -7.06
N ALA A 285 -23.24 0.90 -7.84
CA ALA A 285 -24.59 0.48 -7.43
C ALA A 285 -24.52 -0.44 -6.20
N THR A 286 -25.29 -0.13 -5.16
CA THR A 286 -25.22 -0.84 -3.87
C THR A 286 -25.73 -2.28 -3.91
N ASP A 287 -26.48 -2.63 -4.95
CA ASP A 287 -27.00 -3.97 -5.24
C ASP A 287 -26.13 -4.75 -6.26
N SER A 288 -24.98 -4.19 -6.65
CA SER A 288 -24.03 -4.84 -7.55
C SER A 288 -22.97 -5.67 -6.80
N GLY A 289 -22.11 -6.35 -7.54
CA GLY A 289 -21.00 -7.12 -6.99
C GLY A 289 -21.37 -8.55 -6.62
N TRP A 290 -20.59 -9.11 -5.70
CA TRP A 290 -20.64 -10.49 -5.25
C TRP A 290 -20.75 -10.53 -3.74
N LEU A 291 -21.61 -11.43 -3.25
CA LEU A 291 -21.95 -11.55 -1.85
C LEU A 291 -21.67 -12.96 -1.33
N THR A 292 -21.18 -13.04 -0.11
CA THR A 292 -21.07 -14.27 0.66
C THR A 292 -21.35 -13.99 2.15
N PRO A 293 -21.89 -14.93 2.93
CA PRO A 293 -22.04 -14.74 4.36
C PRO A 293 -20.68 -14.52 5.04
N VAL A 294 -20.69 -13.79 6.16
CA VAL A 294 -19.53 -13.78 7.07
C VAL A 294 -19.30 -15.22 7.57
N TYR A 295 -18.04 -15.61 7.64
CA TYR A 295 -17.62 -16.95 8.06
C TYR A 295 -16.98 -16.90 9.44
N GLU A 296 -17.06 -18.00 10.16
CA GLU A 296 -16.56 -18.14 11.53
C GLU A 296 -15.27 -18.98 11.57
N PRO A 297 -14.47 -18.87 12.64
CA PRO A 297 -13.27 -19.68 12.82
C PRO A 297 -13.57 -21.18 12.69
N GLY A 298 -12.75 -21.89 11.90
CA GLY A 298 -12.91 -23.34 11.69
C GLY A 298 -14.02 -23.74 10.70
N THR A 299 -14.69 -22.78 10.07
CA THR A 299 -15.68 -23.05 9.00
C THR A 299 -15.08 -22.82 7.62
N GLU A 300 -15.49 -23.60 6.62
CA GLU A 300 -15.11 -23.34 5.24
C GLU A 300 -15.92 -22.15 4.69
N PRO A 301 -15.26 -21.09 4.18
CA PRO A 301 -15.95 -19.95 3.61
C PRO A 301 -16.83 -20.34 2.42
N ILE A 302 -18.08 -19.90 2.41
CA ILE A 302 -19.01 -20.16 1.32
C ILE A 302 -18.56 -19.38 0.08
N ALA A 303 -18.63 -20.02 -1.09
CA ALA A 303 -18.30 -19.40 -2.37
C ALA A 303 -19.18 -18.15 -2.61
N PRO A 304 -18.61 -16.98 -2.94
CA PRO A 304 -19.42 -15.82 -3.26
C PRO A 304 -20.27 -16.03 -4.51
N VAL A 305 -21.46 -15.45 -4.52
CA VAL A 305 -22.38 -15.45 -5.66
C VAL A 305 -22.69 -14.01 -6.08
N ALA A 306 -23.12 -13.79 -7.31
CA ALA A 306 -23.59 -12.48 -7.75
C ALA A 306 -24.69 -11.96 -6.80
N ALA A 307 -24.69 -10.67 -6.48
CA ALA A 307 -25.63 -10.07 -5.53
C ALA A 307 -27.10 -10.37 -5.86
N SER A 308 -27.46 -10.41 -7.15
CA SER A 308 -28.81 -10.77 -7.64
C SER A 308 -29.21 -12.23 -7.37
N LYS A 309 -28.27 -13.11 -7.03
CA LYS A 309 -28.50 -14.52 -6.70
C LYS A 309 -28.33 -14.82 -5.20
N PHE A 310 -27.95 -13.82 -4.41
CA PHE A 310 -27.73 -14.00 -2.98
C PHE A 310 -29.08 -14.04 -2.25
N THR A 311 -29.33 -15.11 -1.49
CA THR A 311 -30.59 -15.35 -0.79
C THR A 311 -30.56 -14.96 0.69
N GLY A 312 -29.39 -14.60 1.23
CA GLY A 312 -29.23 -14.15 2.61
C GLY A 312 -29.49 -12.65 2.80
N GLU A 313 -29.32 -12.17 4.03
CA GLU A 313 -29.43 -10.75 4.36
C GLU A 313 -28.23 -9.96 3.79
N GLN A 314 -28.44 -9.20 2.71
CA GLN A 314 -27.34 -8.48 2.05
C GLN A 314 -26.59 -7.53 2.99
N VAL A 315 -27.29 -6.84 3.90
CA VAL A 315 -26.74 -5.90 4.90
C VAL A 315 -25.91 -6.58 6.01
N LYS A 316 -25.76 -7.91 5.96
CA LYS A 316 -24.86 -8.68 6.83
C LYS A 316 -23.82 -9.47 6.03
N ALA A 317 -23.87 -9.43 4.70
CA ALA A 317 -22.99 -10.19 3.83
C ALA A 317 -21.70 -9.42 3.49
N ILE A 318 -20.61 -10.17 3.32
CA ILE A 318 -19.36 -9.66 2.75
C ILE A 318 -19.64 -9.25 1.31
N TRP A 319 -19.23 -8.02 0.95
CA TRP A 319 -19.33 -7.51 -0.41
C TRP A 319 -17.98 -7.53 -1.13
N LEU A 320 -17.99 -7.94 -2.41
CA LEU A 320 -16.82 -7.98 -3.29
C LEU A 320 -17.19 -7.36 -4.66
N PRO A 321 -16.32 -6.52 -5.26
CA PRO A 321 -16.67 -5.69 -6.42
C PRO A 321 -16.93 -6.48 -7.71
N THR A 322 -16.19 -7.56 -7.95
CA THR A 322 -16.20 -8.27 -9.25
C THR A 322 -16.10 -9.78 -9.07
N LYS A 323 -16.40 -10.53 -10.14
CA LYS A 323 -16.25 -11.98 -10.18
C LYS A 323 -14.79 -12.41 -9.96
N THR A 324 -13.86 -11.71 -10.60
CA THR A 324 -12.42 -11.97 -10.46
C THR A 324 -11.99 -11.79 -9.00
N MET A 325 -12.43 -10.70 -8.36
CA MET A 325 -12.18 -10.45 -6.95
C MET A 325 -12.83 -11.51 -6.05
N ALA A 326 -14.04 -11.96 -6.36
CA ALA A 326 -14.71 -13.04 -5.63
C ALA A 326 -13.94 -14.38 -5.68
N ILE A 327 -13.41 -14.74 -6.86
CA ILE A 327 -12.59 -15.95 -7.03
C ILE A 327 -11.27 -15.82 -6.27
N ALA A 328 -10.59 -14.68 -6.40
CA ALA A 328 -9.34 -14.39 -5.70
C ALA A 328 -9.54 -14.43 -4.17
N TRP A 329 -10.60 -13.80 -3.68
CA TRP A 329 -10.96 -13.82 -2.26
C TRP A 329 -11.18 -15.24 -1.74
N GLN A 330 -11.90 -16.07 -2.49
CA GLN A 330 -12.20 -17.45 -2.08
C GLN A 330 -10.92 -18.30 -1.94
N GLN A 331 -9.94 -18.10 -2.83
CA GLN A 331 -8.63 -18.75 -2.70
C GLN A 331 -7.86 -18.18 -1.50
N TYR A 332 -7.80 -16.86 -1.38
CA TYR A 332 -7.06 -16.16 -0.33
C TYR A 332 -7.45 -16.60 1.08
N VAL A 333 -8.75 -16.62 1.39
CA VAL A 333 -9.22 -16.92 2.75
C VAL A 333 -9.03 -18.41 3.12
N LYS A 334 -8.74 -19.25 2.12
CA LYS A 334 -8.47 -20.67 2.30
C LYS A 334 -6.99 -20.95 2.60
N ASP A 335 -6.08 -20.39 1.81
CA ASP A 335 -4.65 -20.72 1.90
C ASP A 335 -3.71 -19.56 1.52
N THR A 336 -4.23 -18.34 1.39
CA THR A 336 -3.54 -17.13 0.91
C THR A 336 -3.03 -17.18 -0.52
N ASN A 337 -3.31 -18.25 -1.26
CA ASN A 337 -2.90 -18.37 -2.63
C ASN A 337 -3.78 -17.50 -3.53
N ILE A 338 -3.16 -16.88 -4.52
CA ILE A 338 -3.84 -16.19 -5.63
C ILE A 338 -3.22 -16.72 -6.91
N ALA A 339 -4.03 -17.32 -7.76
CA ALA A 339 -3.58 -17.81 -9.04
C ALA A 339 -3.17 -16.66 -9.96
N ASP A 340 -2.10 -16.89 -10.71
CA ASP A 340 -1.61 -16.02 -11.76
C ASP A 340 -1.24 -16.89 -12.97
N THR A 341 -1.55 -16.39 -14.16
CA THR A 341 -1.34 -17.07 -15.45
C THR A 341 -0.62 -16.19 -16.48
N THR A 342 -0.23 -14.96 -16.11
CA THR A 342 0.47 -14.02 -16.97
C THR A 342 1.96 -13.97 -16.62
N PRO A 343 2.87 -14.03 -17.61
CA PRO A 343 4.29 -13.83 -17.33
C PRO A 343 4.59 -12.36 -17.04
N PRO A 344 5.65 -12.06 -16.27
CA PRO A 344 6.06 -10.69 -16.02
C PRO A 344 6.53 -9.99 -17.32
N PRO A 345 6.45 -8.64 -17.39
CA PRO A 345 7.09 -7.88 -18.46
C PRO A 345 8.58 -8.20 -18.58
N ALA A 346 9.10 -8.19 -19.81
CA ALA A 346 10.52 -8.41 -20.05
C ALA A 346 11.35 -7.24 -19.51
N PRO A 347 12.49 -7.51 -18.84
CA PRO A 347 13.47 -6.48 -18.51
C PRO A 347 13.88 -5.67 -19.73
N SER A 348 14.22 -4.40 -19.52
CA SER A 348 14.60 -3.47 -20.57
C SER A 348 15.89 -2.73 -20.22
N GLN A 349 16.43 -1.97 -21.18
CA GLN A 349 17.62 -1.15 -20.98
C GLN A 349 18.82 -1.93 -20.40
N LEU A 350 18.97 -3.19 -20.81
CA LEU A 350 20.12 -4.00 -20.41
C LEU A 350 21.41 -3.34 -20.92
N HIS A 351 22.30 -3.01 -19.99
CA HIS A 351 23.61 -2.48 -20.27
C HIS A 351 24.67 -3.37 -19.62
N ALA A 352 25.71 -3.69 -20.40
CA ALA A 352 26.87 -4.43 -19.95
C ALA A 352 28.10 -3.53 -20.03
N ASP A 353 28.72 -3.27 -18.88
CA ASP A 353 30.02 -2.58 -18.76
C ASP A 353 31.04 -3.56 -18.17
N GLY A 354 31.87 -4.11 -19.05
CA GLY A 354 32.76 -5.23 -18.71
C GLY A 354 31.97 -6.43 -18.19
N LYS A 355 32.13 -6.72 -16.89
CA LYS A 355 31.46 -7.83 -16.20
C LYS A 355 30.18 -7.42 -15.49
N VAL A 356 29.86 -6.12 -15.45
CA VAL A 356 28.72 -5.59 -14.70
C VAL A 356 27.53 -5.44 -15.64
N LEU A 357 26.43 -6.09 -15.31
CA LEU A 357 25.15 -5.95 -15.98
C LEU A 357 24.21 -5.09 -15.13
N THR A 358 23.52 -4.17 -15.78
CA THR A 358 22.43 -3.37 -15.18
C THR A 358 21.22 -3.37 -16.11
N TRP A 359 20.02 -3.31 -15.56
CA TRP A 359 18.78 -3.28 -16.34
C TRP A 359 17.66 -2.52 -15.62
N ALA A 360 16.58 -2.25 -16.33
CA ALA A 360 15.31 -1.80 -15.77
C ALA A 360 14.28 -2.92 -15.82
N ALA A 361 13.36 -2.96 -14.86
CA ALA A 361 12.27 -3.93 -14.85
C ALA A 361 10.99 -3.34 -14.24
N GLU A 362 9.86 -3.78 -14.77
CA GLU A 362 8.54 -3.52 -14.21
C GLU A 362 7.99 -4.82 -13.63
N ALA A 363 7.25 -4.72 -12.53
CA ALA A 363 6.65 -5.89 -11.92
C ALA A 363 5.39 -6.34 -12.65
N ASP A 364 5.18 -7.65 -12.65
CA ASP A 364 3.88 -8.24 -12.97
C ASP A 364 2.80 -7.73 -12.01
N LEU A 365 1.65 -7.31 -12.54
CA LEU A 365 0.59 -6.72 -11.72
C LEU A 365 -0.02 -7.78 -10.80
N GLU A 366 -0.15 -9.01 -11.27
CA GLU A 366 -0.80 -10.11 -10.58
C GLU A 366 0.07 -10.65 -9.45
N SER A 367 1.36 -10.89 -9.70
CA SER A 367 2.21 -11.63 -8.77
C SER A 367 3.61 -11.07 -8.55
N GLY A 368 3.93 -9.87 -9.06
CA GLY A 368 5.17 -9.17 -8.78
C GLY A 368 6.42 -9.80 -9.43
N ILE A 369 7.60 -9.47 -8.93
CA ILE A 369 8.87 -10.08 -9.39
C ILE A 369 9.45 -10.94 -8.27
N ALA A 370 9.71 -12.22 -8.56
CA ALA A 370 10.42 -13.11 -7.67
C ALA A 370 11.92 -13.07 -7.89
N ALA A 371 12.35 -13.09 -9.16
CA ALA A 371 13.77 -13.18 -9.51
C ALA A 371 14.05 -12.71 -10.95
N PHE A 372 15.34 -12.65 -11.27
CA PHE A 372 15.86 -12.52 -12.62
C PHE A 372 16.80 -13.67 -12.95
N GLU A 373 16.62 -14.30 -14.12
CA GLU A 373 17.61 -15.22 -14.69
C GLU A 373 18.54 -14.46 -15.65
N ILE A 374 19.84 -14.71 -15.50
CA ILE A 374 20.87 -14.12 -16.36
C ILE A 374 21.35 -15.20 -17.32
N GLU A 375 21.19 -14.95 -18.62
CA GLU A 375 21.72 -15.78 -19.68
C GLU A 375 22.93 -15.10 -20.33
N ARG A 376 23.95 -15.89 -20.63
CA ARG A 376 25.12 -15.53 -21.43
C ARG A 376 25.29 -16.53 -22.56
N ASP A 377 25.32 -16.04 -23.79
CA ASP A 377 25.41 -16.83 -25.02
C ASP A 377 24.39 -17.99 -25.06
N GLY A 378 23.16 -17.72 -24.63
CA GLY A 378 22.05 -18.67 -24.59
C GLY A 378 22.08 -19.70 -23.46
N LYS A 379 22.97 -19.54 -22.47
CA LYS A 379 23.03 -20.40 -21.27
C LYS A 379 22.75 -19.59 -20.01
N VAL A 380 21.88 -20.10 -19.14
CA VAL A 380 21.65 -19.52 -17.81
C VAL A 380 22.93 -19.66 -16.99
N ILE A 381 23.44 -18.53 -16.49
CA ILE A 381 24.64 -18.46 -15.65
C ILE A 381 24.33 -18.06 -14.20
N ALA A 382 23.18 -17.41 -13.96
CA ALA A 382 22.77 -17.00 -12.63
C ALA A 382 21.25 -16.83 -12.51
N ARG A 383 20.76 -16.87 -11.26
CA ARG A 383 19.42 -16.45 -10.85
C ARG A 383 19.55 -15.51 -9.66
N ILE A 384 18.84 -14.38 -9.67
CA ILE A 384 18.98 -13.31 -8.68
C ILE A 384 17.61 -12.99 -8.08
N PRO A 385 17.44 -13.11 -6.75
CA PRO A 385 18.41 -13.65 -5.81
C PRO A 385 18.61 -15.16 -5.99
N SER A 386 19.80 -15.65 -5.66
CA SER A 386 20.16 -17.07 -5.76
C SER A 386 19.51 -17.93 -4.67
N SER A 387 19.22 -17.35 -3.51
CA SER A 387 18.49 -17.99 -2.41
C SER A 387 17.38 -17.05 -1.92
N PRO A 388 16.24 -16.99 -2.62
CA PRO A 388 15.14 -16.12 -2.24
C PRO A 388 14.56 -16.56 -0.88
N LYS A 389 14.44 -15.62 0.06
CA LYS A 389 13.81 -15.83 1.36
C LYS A 389 12.90 -14.67 1.68
N ASN A 390 11.71 -14.96 2.17
CA ASN A 390 10.82 -13.96 2.74
C ASN A 390 10.06 -14.59 3.91
N PRO A 391 10.24 -14.09 5.15
CA PRO A 391 9.47 -14.58 6.29
C PRO A 391 7.99 -14.16 6.25
N PHE A 392 7.61 -13.23 5.37
CA PHE A 392 6.27 -12.65 5.29
C PHE A 392 5.56 -12.98 3.96
N GLY A 393 5.55 -14.26 3.56
CA GLY A 393 4.81 -14.73 2.38
C GLY A 393 5.71 -15.29 1.28
N ARG A 394 5.25 -15.22 0.03
CA ARG A 394 6.02 -15.66 -1.14
C ARG A 394 7.34 -14.88 -1.22
N PRO A 395 8.46 -15.54 -1.56
CA PRO A 395 9.71 -14.82 -1.80
C PRO A 395 9.60 -13.89 -3.01
N ILE A 396 9.96 -12.62 -2.82
CA ILE A 396 9.99 -11.60 -3.89
C ILE A 396 11.38 -10.98 -4.00
N PHE A 397 11.70 -10.43 -5.17
CA PHE A 397 13.01 -9.87 -5.49
C PHE A 397 13.47 -8.80 -4.48
N GLN A 398 12.56 -7.90 -4.09
CA GLN A 398 12.85 -6.81 -3.14
C GLN A 398 12.83 -7.24 -1.66
N GLY A 399 12.49 -8.50 -1.37
CA GLY A 399 12.12 -8.94 -0.03
C GLY A 399 10.90 -8.20 0.51
N LEU A 400 10.43 -8.60 1.69
CA LEU A 400 9.37 -7.89 2.40
C LEU A 400 9.72 -7.69 3.86
N GLN A 401 9.26 -6.55 4.38
CA GLN A 401 9.20 -6.24 5.80
C GLN A 401 7.80 -6.55 6.37
N TYR A 402 7.69 -6.44 7.69
CA TYR A 402 6.48 -6.76 8.46
C TYR A 402 5.21 -6.05 7.94
N SER A 403 5.36 -4.79 7.49
CA SER A 403 4.27 -3.94 7.00
C SER A 403 4.21 -3.84 5.48
N ASP A 404 4.53 -4.92 4.75
CA ASP A 404 4.33 -4.99 3.29
C ASP A 404 5.15 -3.98 2.47
N THR A 405 6.39 -3.70 2.86
CA THR A 405 7.30 -2.82 2.11
C THR A 405 8.62 -3.52 1.78
N PRO A 406 9.35 -3.07 0.75
CA PRO A 406 10.67 -3.60 0.39
C PRO A 406 11.65 -3.58 1.54
N SER A 407 12.53 -4.58 1.62
CA SER A 407 13.63 -4.58 2.59
C SER A 407 14.63 -3.45 2.31
N GLN A 408 15.33 -3.00 3.37
CA GLN A 408 16.47 -2.10 3.26
C GLN A 408 17.79 -2.85 3.53
N PRO A 409 18.89 -2.52 2.80
CA PRO A 409 18.95 -1.60 1.66
C PRO A 409 18.14 -2.13 0.47
N LEU A 410 17.66 -1.21 -0.39
CA LEU A 410 16.93 -1.59 -1.61
C LEU A 410 17.85 -2.42 -2.51
N VAL A 411 17.33 -3.53 -3.04
CA VAL A 411 18.05 -4.36 -4.00
C VAL A 411 18.20 -3.62 -5.34
N GLU A 412 19.35 -3.82 -5.98
CA GLU A 412 19.65 -3.21 -7.27
C GLU A 412 19.36 -4.17 -8.42
N MET A 413 18.93 -3.64 -9.56
CA MET A 413 18.83 -4.35 -10.83
C MET A 413 20.22 -4.52 -11.45
N ARG A 414 21.09 -5.27 -10.76
CA ARG A 414 22.51 -5.40 -11.06
C ARG A 414 23.02 -6.82 -10.88
N PHE A 415 23.94 -7.23 -11.74
CA PHE A 415 24.66 -8.50 -11.66
C PHE A 415 26.13 -8.31 -12.03
N VAL A 416 27.02 -9.12 -11.46
CA VAL A 416 28.44 -9.20 -11.88
C VAL A 416 28.72 -10.62 -12.35
N ASP A 417 29.08 -10.76 -13.63
CA ASP A 417 29.54 -12.02 -14.18
C ASP A 417 31.03 -12.23 -13.88
N GLU A 418 31.32 -12.74 -12.69
CA GLU A 418 32.70 -13.08 -12.26
C GLU A 418 33.36 -14.14 -13.16
N THR A 419 32.59 -14.83 -13.99
CA THR A 419 33.10 -15.87 -14.91
C THR A 419 33.36 -15.33 -16.31
N ALA A 420 33.12 -14.05 -16.58
CA ALA A 420 33.42 -13.43 -17.86
C ALA A 420 34.94 -13.22 -18.02
N GLU A 421 35.46 -13.63 -19.18
CA GLU A 421 36.85 -13.46 -19.59
C GLU A 421 37.09 -12.05 -20.15
N ASP A 422 38.22 -11.44 -19.78
CA ASP A 422 38.57 -10.11 -20.23
C ASP A 422 38.83 -10.09 -21.74
N GLY A 423 38.27 -9.10 -22.44
CA GLY A 423 38.42 -8.94 -23.89
C GLY A 423 37.53 -9.86 -24.75
N LYS A 424 36.71 -10.72 -24.13
CA LYS A 424 35.72 -11.54 -24.85
C LYS A 424 34.38 -10.82 -24.93
N ALA A 425 33.79 -10.82 -26.13
CA ALA A 425 32.43 -10.32 -26.34
C ALA A 425 31.41 -11.40 -25.97
N TYR A 426 30.38 -11.00 -25.24
CA TYR A 426 29.30 -11.87 -24.79
C TYR A 426 27.95 -11.29 -25.17
N THR A 427 26.97 -12.16 -25.45
CA THR A 427 25.57 -11.76 -25.59
C THR A 427 24.85 -12.08 -24.30
N TYR A 428 24.32 -11.04 -23.63
CA TYR A 428 23.56 -11.20 -22.39
C TYR A 428 22.07 -11.05 -22.63
N ARG A 429 21.30 -11.74 -21.80
CA ARG A 429 19.86 -11.56 -21.66
C ARG A 429 19.47 -11.67 -20.19
N VAL A 430 18.51 -10.85 -19.77
CA VAL A 430 17.91 -10.89 -18.44
C VAL A 430 16.44 -11.27 -18.60
N ILE A 431 16.00 -12.28 -17.86
CA ILE A 431 14.63 -12.81 -17.91
C ILE A 431 14.01 -12.59 -16.53
N ALA A 432 12.87 -11.89 -16.45
CA ALA A 432 12.13 -11.75 -15.20
C ALA A 432 11.32 -13.01 -14.91
N GLU A 433 11.22 -13.38 -13.64
CA GLU A 433 10.40 -14.47 -13.11
C GLU A 433 9.46 -13.92 -12.04
N ASN A 434 8.16 -14.17 -12.15
CA ASN A 434 7.18 -13.74 -11.16
C ASN A 434 7.01 -14.77 -10.02
N THR A 435 6.17 -14.48 -9.02
CA THR A 435 6.11 -15.30 -7.79
C THR A 435 5.37 -16.63 -7.94
N VAL A 436 4.79 -16.89 -9.11
CA VAL A 436 4.24 -18.19 -9.50
C VAL A 436 5.15 -18.97 -10.46
N GLY A 437 6.35 -18.44 -10.77
CA GLY A 437 7.38 -19.10 -11.58
C GLY A 437 7.23 -18.92 -13.09
N LEU A 438 6.36 -18.01 -13.56
CA LEU A 438 6.26 -17.67 -14.97
C LEU A 438 7.38 -16.70 -15.36
N LYS A 439 7.91 -16.88 -16.57
CA LYS A 439 9.08 -16.15 -17.06
C LYS A 439 8.71 -15.22 -18.22
N SER A 440 9.35 -14.05 -18.25
CA SER A 440 9.22 -13.11 -19.35
C SER A 440 9.75 -13.71 -20.66
N LYS A 441 9.19 -13.25 -21.79
CA LYS A 441 9.52 -13.78 -23.12
C LYS A 441 10.82 -13.29 -23.70
#